data_AF-A0A2N1JCJ5-F1
#
_entry.id   AF-A0A2N1JCJ5-F1
#
_cell.length_a   1.000
_cell.length_b   1.000
_cell.length_c   1.000
_cell.angle_alpha   90.00
_cell.angle_beta   90.00
_cell.angle_gamma   90.00
#
_symmetry.space_group_name_H-M   'P 1'
#
loop_
_entity.id
_entity.type
_entity.pdbx_description
1 polymer ?
#
loop_
_entity_poly.entity_id
_entity_poly.type
_entity_poly.pdbx_seq_one_letter_code
_entity_poly.pdbx_strand_id
1 'polypeptide(L)'
;MAEEVASPLLALLQDPQRAPLIKQGAEAKVYRVELYTISSSITLPDAVSTKQEDYAYPILLKHRFFKKYRHPMLSASITATRTVSEARSLVRCARSGVHVPRLELVDETRGIIGMEWIHGVSVRRLLGGIPEESDCEDITLLSTTPALTEERAQEVMDKIGVQLAEMHCADVIHGDLTTSNMMLRDLDTSIVLIDFGLAG
;
A
#
# COMPACT_ATOMS: atom_id res chain seq x y z
N MET A 1 -2.09 -6.03 36.70
CA MET A 1 -2.56 -5.80 35.32
C MET A 1 -1.53 -4.92 34.67
N ALA A 2 -0.66 -5.48 33.82
CA ALA A 2 0.33 -4.69 33.12
C ALA A 2 -0.39 -3.78 32.11
N GLU A 3 -0.18 -2.47 32.20
CA GLU A 3 -0.54 -1.56 31.12
C GLU A 3 0.16 -2.07 29.87
N GLU A 4 -0.64 -2.56 28.92
CA GLU A 4 -0.14 -3.03 27.64
C GLU A 4 0.44 -1.81 26.93
N VAL A 5 1.77 -1.65 27.00
CA VAL A 5 2.48 -0.56 26.33
C VAL A 5 2.03 -0.58 24.87
N ALA A 6 1.32 0.46 24.46
CA ALA A 6 0.79 0.56 23.11
C ALA A 6 1.97 0.40 22.15
N SER A 7 1.85 -0.52 21.18
CA SER A 7 2.86 -0.68 20.12
C SER A 7 3.17 0.71 19.54
N PRO A 8 4.44 1.10 19.34
CA PRO A 8 4.78 2.41 18.79
C PRO A 8 4.01 2.74 17.51
N LEU A 9 3.74 1.73 16.68
CA LEU A 9 2.90 1.87 15.48
C LEU A 9 1.45 2.18 15.82
N LEU A 10 0.88 1.53 16.83
CA LEU A 10 -0.49 1.79 17.25
C LEU A 10 -0.62 3.20 17.85
N ALA A 11 0.37 3.65 18.62
CA ALA A 11 0.43 5.01 19.14
C ALA A 11 0.53 6.04 17.99
N LEU A 12 1.33 5.76 16.96
CA LEU A 12 1.41 6.59 15.75
C LEU A 12 0.06 6.72 15.04
N LEU A 13 -0.68 5.62 14.90
CA LEU A 13 -2.00 5.60 14.27
C LEU A 13 -3.10 6.34 15.08
N GLN A 14 -2.84 6.64 16.35
CA GLN A 14 -3.74 7.42 17.21
C GLN A 14 -3.54 8.94 17.06
N ASP A 15 -2.43 9.37 16.45
CA ASP A 15 -2.12 10.78 16.20
C ASP A 15 -2.61 11.19 14.79
N PRO A 16 -3.72 11.95 14.66
CA PRO A 16 -4.27 12.32 13.36
C PRO A 16 -3.36 13.27 12.57
N GLN A 17 -2.47 14.01 13.24
CA GLN A 17 -1.54 14.92 12.56
C GLN A 17 -0.43 14.15 11.85
N ARG A 18 0.02 13.03 12.43
CA ARG A 18 1.09 12.19 11.88
C ARG A 18 0.58 11.06 11.00
N ALA A 19 -0.63 10.59 11.26
CA ALA A 19 -1.28 9.52 10.51
C ALA A 19 -2.70 9.93 10.08
N PRO A 20 -2.84 10.84 9.09
CA PRO A 20 -4.13 11.14 8.49
C PRO A 20 -4.79 9.87 7.92
N LEU A 21 -6.04 9.64 8.31
CA LEU A 21 -6.88 8.56 7.82
C LEU A 21 -7.33 8.88 6.39
N ILE A 22 -7.05 7.97 5.46
CA ILE A 22 -7.45 8.09 4.05
C ILE A 22 -8.79 7.41 3.81
N LYS A 23 -8.89 6.15 4.26
CA LYS A 23 -10.06 5.31 4.02
C LYS A 23 -10.32 4.39 5.19
N GLN A 24 -11.59 4.24 5.52
CA GLN A 24 -12.06 3.27 6.51
C GLN A 24 -13.00 2.27 5.83
N GLY A 25 -12.54 1.02 5.73
CA GLY A 25 -13.35 -0.09 5.28
C GLY A 25 -13.99 -0.84 6.44
N ALA A 26 -14.77 -1.87 6.12
CA ALA A 26 -15.41 -2.74 7.09
C ALA A 26 -14.41 -3.58 7.92
N GLU A 27 -13.17 -3.75 7.43
CA GLU A 27 -12.17 -4.65 8.03
C GLU A 27 -10.80 -4.02 8.28
N ALA A 28 -10.54 -2.85 7.72
CA ALA A 28 -9.25 -2.17 7.84
C ALA A 28 -9.41 -0.66 7.75
N LYS A 29 -8.48 0.05 8.37
CA LYS A 29 -8.27 1.49 8.20
C LYS A 29 -6.95 1.71 7.50
N VAL A 30 -6.92 2.68 6.60
CA VAL A 30 -5.75 3.02 5.78
C VAL A 30 -5.33 4.44 6.10
N TYR A 31 -4.05 4.61 6.40
CA TYR A 31 -3.45 5.88 6.83
C TYR A 31 -2.26 6.23 5.95
N ARG A 32 -2.04 7.52 5.72
CA ARG A 32 -0.81 8.02 5.10
C ARG A 32 0.11 8.50 6.22
N VAL A 33 1.35 8.06 6.23
CA VAL A 33 2.34 8.42 7.25
C VAL A 33 3.65 8.79 6.58
N GLU A 34 4.35 9.78 7.11
CA GLU A 34 5.72 10.10 6.69
C GLU A 34 6.71 9.36 7.61
N LEU A 35 7.49 8.45 7.05
CA LEU A 35 8.58 7.81 7.78
C LEU A 35 9.85 8.64 7.63
N TYR A 36 10.46 8.94 8.77
CA TYR A 36 11.78 9.55 8.84
C TYR A 36 12.83 8.45 8.95
N THR A 37 13.68 8.30 7.94
CA THR A 37 14.88 7.48 8.07
C THR A 37 16.02 8.37 8.52
N ILE A 38 16.53 8.13 9.73
CA ILE A 38 17.77 8.73 10.19
C ILE A 38 18.90 8.11 9.36
N SER A 39 19.74 8.97 8.78
CA SER A 39 20.87 8.53 7.97
C SER A 39 21.75 7.53 8.72
N SER A 40 22.01 6.38 8.11
CA SER A 40 23.00 5.42 8.61
C SER A 40 24.39 5.97 8.34
N SER A 41 25.03 6.59 9.33
CA SER A 41 26.45 6.93 9.24
C SER A 41 27.27 5.63 9.30
N ILE A 42 27.63 5.07 8.14
CA ILE A 42 28.66 4.02 8.09
C ILE A 42 30.02 4.70 8.35
N THR A 43 30.59 4.45 9.51
CA THR A 43 31.96 4.87 9.85
C THR A 43 32.94 3.83 9.31
N LEU A 44 33.55 4.11 8.16
CA LEU A 44 34.77 3.40 7.73
C LEU A 44 35.99 4.16 8.26
N PRO A 45 37.07 3.48 8.70
CA PRO A 45 38.22 4.13 9.32
C PRO A 45 38.95 5.14 8.40
N ASP A 46 38.86 5.00 7.07
CA ASP A 46 39.61 5.81 6.10
C ASP A 46 38.76 6.56 5.07
N ALA A 47 37.42 6.59 5.20
CA ALA A 47 36.55 7.26 4.23
C ALA A 47 35.88 8.51 4.82
N VAL A 48 35.89 9.60 4.05
CA VAL A 48 35.11 10.80 4.35
C VAL A 48 33.63 10.43 4.26
N SER A 49 32.96 10.39 5.41
CA SER A 49 31.52 10.16 5.51
C SER A 49 30.77 11.32 4.84
N THR A 50 30.31 11.14 3.61
CA THR A 50 29.26 12.01 3.05
C THR A 50 27.98 11.78 3.83
N LYS A 51 27.64 12.74 4.70
CA LYS A 51 26.37 12.76 5.42
C LYS A 51 25.24 12.81 4.38
N GLN A 52 24.53 11.70 4.18
CA GLN A 52 23.28 11.72 3.43
C GLN A 52 22.24 12.47 4.28
N GLU A 53 21.58 13.46 3.70
CA GLU A 53 20.58 14.28 4.40
C GLU A 53 19.39 13.42 4.84
N ASP A 54 18.78 13.80 5.97
CA ASP A 54 17.56 13.17 6.45
C ASP A 54 16.47 13.39 5.40
N TYR A 55 15.90 12.30 4.87
CA TYR A 55 14.78 12.38 3.93
C TYR A 55 13.57 11.65 4.52
N ALA A 56 12.43 12.32 4.46
CA ALA A 56 11.13 11.75 4.81
C ALA A 56 10.46 11.26 3.52
N TYR A 57 9.84 10.09 3.58
CA TYR A 57 9.05 9.59 2.47
C TYR A 57 7.69 9.07 2.94
N PRO A 58 6.63 9.25 2.13
CA PRO A 58 5.31 8.78 2.49
C PRO A 58 5.20 7.26 2.36
N ILE A 59 4.49 6.66 3.30
CA ILE A 59 4.08 5.27 3.29
C ILE A 59 2.59 5.15 3.57
N LEU A 60 2.02 4.03 3.16
CA LEU A 60 0.66 3.63 3.47
C LEU A 60 0.69 2.62 4.62
N LEU A 61 -0.02 2.92 5.71
CA LEU A 61 -0.26 1.97 6.80
C LEU A 61 -1.69 1.42 6.71
N LYS A 62 -1.81 0.10 6.60
CA LYS A 62 -3.07 -0.64 6.64
C LYS A 62 -3.19 -1.33 7.99
N HIS A 63 -4.17 -0.93 8.79
CA HIS A 63 -4.42 -1.49 10.12
C HIS A 63 -5.75 -2.23 10.16
N ARG A 64 -5.69 -3.54 10.42
CA ARG A 64 -6.84 -4.43 10.58
C ARG A 64 -7.29 -4.44 12.04
N PHE A 65 -8.37 -3.72 12.33
CA PHE A 65 -8.87 -3.57 13.70
C PHE A 65 -9.70 -4.77 14.17
N PHE A 66 -9.75 -4.96 15.48
CA PHE A 66 -10.55 -5.98 16.14
C PHE A 66 -12.06 -5.70 15.98
N LYS A 67 -12.83 -6.71 15.54
CA LYS A 67 -14.29 -6.63 15.52
C LYS A 67 -14.88 -7.28 16.76
N LYS A 68 -15.68 -6.52 17.53
CA LYS A 68 -16.24 -6.92 18.84
C LYS A 68 -17.07 -8.21 18.85
N TYR A 69 -17.60 -8.61 17.69
CA TYR A 69 -18.36 -9.85 17.57
C TYR A 69 -17.50 -11.12 17.49
N ARG A 70 -16.19 -11.01 17.22
CA ARG A 70 -15.28 -12.16 17.14
C ARG A 70 -14.69 -12.45 18.51
N HIS A 71 -14.53 -13.72 18.86
CA HIS A 71 -13.81 -14.11 20.06
C HIS A 71 -12.35 -13.58 20.00
N PRO A 72 -11.78 -12.98 21.08
CA PRO A 72 -10.45 -12.37 21.08
C PRO A 72 -9.35 -13.23 20.46
N MET A 73 -9.23 -14.49 20.90
CA MET A 73 -8.20 -15.42 20.38
C MET A 73 -8.38 -15.72 18.89
N LEU A 74 -9.62 -15.90 18.42
CA LEU A 74 -9.91 -16.19 17.02
C LEU A 74 -9.61 -14.97 16.15
N SER A 75 -9.99 -13.78 16.62
CA SER A 75 -9.75 -12.54 15.90
C SER A 75 -8.25 -12.26 15.76
N ALA A 76 -7.46 -12.47 16.82
CA ALA A 76 -6.01 -12.34 16.78
C ALA A 76 -5.39 -13.33 15.76
N SER A 77 -5.81 -14.60 15.80
CA SER A 77 -5.36 -15.63 14.86
C SER A 77 -5.71 -15.30 13.40
N ILE A 78 -6.94 -14.86 13.12
CA ILE A 78 -7.39 -14.47 11.78
C ILE A 78 -6.61 -13.25 11.29
N THR A 79 -6.47 -12.22 12.13
CA THR A 79 -5.74 -11.00 11.77
C THR A 79 -4.29 -11.32 11.45
N ALA A 80 -3.59 -12.06 12.32
CA ALA A 80 -2.21 -12.46 12.07
C ALA A 80 -2.08 -13.26 10.77
N THR A 81 -2.93 -14.28 10.57
CA THR A 81 -2.90 -15.12 9.36
C THR A 81 -3.11 -14.29 8.09
N ARG A 82 -4.09 -13.39 8.08
CA ARG A 82 -4.37 -12.53 6.90
C ARG A 82 -3.27 -11.52 6.65
N THR A 83 -2.73 -10.90 7.70
CA THR A 83 -1.60 -9.97 7.58
C THR A 83 -0.37 -10.68 7.01
N VAL A 84 -0.02 -11.87 7.53
CA VAL A 84 1.11 -12.65 7.03
C VAL A 84 0.87 -13.11 5.58
N SER A 85 -0.35 -13.55 5.25
CA SER A 85 -0.70 -13.98 3.89
C SER A 85 -0.56 -12.83 2.89
N GLU A 86 -1.11 -11.66 3.21
CA GLU A 86 -1.02 -10.46 2.37
C GLU A 86 0.43 -10.02 2.14
N ALA A 87 1.24 -9.99 3.21
CA ALA A 87 2.67 -9.68 3.11
C ALA A 87 3.43 -10.70 2.24
N ARG A 88 3.15 -12.00 2.40
CA ARG A 88 3.77 -13.07 1.59
C ARG A 88 3.41 -12.95 0.11
N SER A 89 2.14 -12.66 -0.20
CA SER A 89 1.69 -12.47 -1.57
C SER A 89 2.38 -11.28 -2.24
N LEU A 90 2.49 -10.15 -1.54
CA LEU A 90 3.26 -8.99 -2.02
C LEU A 90 4.71 -9.36 -2.35
N VAL A 91 5.41 -10.03 -1.43
CA VAL A 91 6.81 -10.44 -1.64
C VAL A 91 6.95 -11.43 -2.80
N ARG A 92 6.04 -12.39 -2.95
CA ARG A 92 6.05 -13.38 -4.04
C ARG A 92 5.83 -12.72 -5.41
N CYS A 93 4.87 -11.80 -5.49
CA CYS A 93 4.61 -11.00 -6.69
C CYS A 93 5.83 -10.15 -7.06
N ALA A 94 6.38 -9.39 -6.11
CA ALA A 94 7.55 -8.53 -6.33
C ALA A 94 8.76 -9.31 -6.86
N ARG A 95 9.01 -10.51 -6.30
CA ARG A 95 10.11 -11.39 -6.75
C ARG A 95 9.93 -11.94 -8.17
N SER A 96 8.70 -11.91 -8.68
CA SER A 96 8.34 -12.46 -9.98
C SER A 96 8.23 -11.38 -11.06
N GLY A 97 8.62 -10.13 -10.76
CA GLY A 97 8.56 -9.00 -11.69
C GLY A 97 7.27 -8.20 -11.61
N VAL A 98 6.26 -8.68 -10.88
CA VAL A 98 4.99 -7.97 -10.74
C VAL A 98 5.20 -6.69 -9.94
N HIS A 99 4.81 -5.55 -10.52
CA HIS A 99 4.81 -4.28 -9.83
C HIS A 99 3.73 -4.28 -8.74
N VAL A 100 4.19 -4.29 -7.50
CA VAL A 100 3.38 -4.18 -6.29
C VAL A 100 4.04 -3.18 -5.33
N PRO A 101 3.31 -2.60 -4.37
CA PRO A 101 3.92 -1.73 -3.37
C PRO A 101 5.04 -2.44 -2.61
N ARG A 102 6.19 -1.78 -2.47
CA ARG A 102 7.27 -2.31 -1.64
C ARG A 102 6.77 -2.46 -0.19
N LEU A 103 7.00 -3.62 0.39
CA LEU A 103 6.67 -3.88 1.79
C LEU A 103 7.73 -3.27 2.71
N GLU A 104 7.32 -2.34 3.59
CA GLU A 104 8.23 -1.63 4.49
C GLU A 104 8.24 -2.26 5.90
N LEU A 105 7.08 -2.65 6.41
CA LEU A 105 6.95 -3.26 7.73
C LEU A 105 5.71 -4.15 7.85
N VAL A 106 5.78 -5.09 8.79
CA VAL A 106 4.67 -5.99 9.15
C VAL A 106 4.64 -6.17 10.66
N ASP A 107 3.49 -5.92 11.26
CA ASP A 107 3.17 -6.27 12.65
C ASP A 107 1.93 -7.18 12.63
N GLU A 108 2.15 -8.49 12.66
CA GLU A 108 1.09 -9.50 12.69
C GLU A 108 0.30 -9.50 14.01
N THR A 109 0.92 -9.07 15.12
CA THR A 109 0.28 -9.07 16.44
C THR A 109 -0.80 -7.99 16.55
N ARG A 110 -0.55 -6.83 15.94
CA ARG A 110 -1.48 -5.70 15.87
C ARG A 110 -2.22 -5.60 14.53
N GLY A 111 -1.88 -6.44 13.55
CA GLY A 111 -2.54 -6.45 12.24
C GLY A 111 -2.21 -5.24 11.38
N ILE A 112 -0.97 -4.76 11.44
CA ILE A 112 -0.51 -3.57 10.71
C ILE A 112 0.44 -4.02 9.59
N ILE A 113 0.20 -3.54 8.38
CA ILE A 113 1.12 -3.62 7.25
C ILE A 113 1.47 -2.20 6.82
N GLY A 114 2.76 -1.94 6.62
CA GLY A 114 3.24 -0.72 5.98
C GLY A 114 3.81 -1.03 4.61
N MET A 115 3.40 -0.24 3.62
CA MET A 115 3.81 -0.38 2.23
C MET A 115 4.12 0.97 1.61
N GLU A 116 4.86 0.95 0.51
CA GLU A 116 5.16 2.12 -0.31
C GLU A 116 3.89 2.91 -0.66
N TRP A 117 3.96 4.23 -0.53
CA TRP A 117 2.95 5.10 -1.09
C TRP A 117 3.12 5.20 -2.61
N ILE A 118 2.10 4.75 -3.35
CA ILE A 118 2.11 4.84 -4.82
C ILE A 118 1.58 6.21 -5.24
N HIS A 119 2.48 7.06 -5.72
CA HIS A 119 2.13 8.30 -6.40
C HIS A 119 1.52 7.97 -7.77
N GLY A 120 0.25 8.29 -7.95
CA GLY A 120 -0.48 7.93 -9.15
C GLY A 120 -1.99 8.03 -9.00
N VAL A 121 -2.69 7.68 -10.08
CA VAL A 121 -4.16 7.62 -10.11
C VAL A 121 -4.64 6.17 -10.22
N SER A 122 -5.81 5.88 -9.68
CA SER A 122 -6.42 4.56 -9.86
C SER A 122 -6.84 4.34 -11.32
N VAL A 123 -6.72 3.10 -11.80
CA VAL A 123 -7.16 2.74 -13.16
C VAL A 123 -8.67 2.98 -13.32
N ARG A 124 -9.47 2.80 -12.27
CA ARG A 124 -10.89 3.14 -12.28
C ARG A 124 -11.13 4.59 -12.64
N ARG A 125 -10.41 5.53 -12.01
CA ARG A 125 -10.55 6.96 -12.28
C ARG A 125 -10.09 7.30 -13.69
N LEU A 126 -8.99 6.69 -14.12
CA LEU A 126 -8.47 6.80 -15.48
C LEU A 126 -9.56 6.44 -16.50
N LEU A 127 -10.22 5.28 -16.36
CA LEU A 127 -11.27 4.81 -17.26
C LEU A 127 -12.62 5.54 -17.15
N GLY A 128 -12.68 6.70 -16.47
CA GLY A 128 -13.89 7.51 -16.35
C GLY A 128 -14.88 7.03 -15.27
N GLY A 129 -14.41 6.25 -14.30
CA GLY A 129 -15.20 5.92 -13.12
C GLY A 129 -15.56 7.18 -12.32
N ILE A 130 -16.76 7.19 -11.73
CA ILE A 130 -17.20 8.28 -10.84
C ILE A 130 -16.19 8.40 -9.68
N PRO A 131 -15.63 9.60 -9.40
CA PRO A 131 -14.73 9.82 -8.28
C PRO A 131 -15.38 9.39 -6.97
N GLU A 132 -14.68 8.60 -6.16
CA GLU A 132 -15.11 8.37 -4.77
C GLU A 132 -14.57 9.51 -3.89
N GLU A 133 -15.27 9.82 -2.80
CA GLU A 133 -14.88 10.86 -1.81
C GLU A 133 -13.48 10.63 -1.18
N SER A 134 -12.85 9.47 -1.42
CA SER A 134 -11.53 9.06 -0.90
C SER A 134 -10.36 9.45 -1.79
N ASP A 135 -10.61 9.90 -3.02
CA ASP A 135 -9.53 10.38 -3.89
C ASP A 135 -9.00 11.69 -3.30
N CYS A 136 -7.76 11.69 -2.82
CA CYS A 136 -7.11 12.86 -2.26
C CYS A 136 -7.25 14.07 -3.20
N GLU A 137 -7.47 15.23 -2.59
CA GLU A 137 -7.84 16.51 -3.20
C GLU A 137 -6.77 17.14 -4.14
N ASP A 138 -6.07 16.36 -4.97
CA ASP A 138 -5.40 16.87 -6.17
C ASP A 138 -6.42 17.05 -7.32
N ILE A 139 -7.57 17.65 -6.97
CA ILE A 139 -8.71 17.92 -7.84
C ILE A 139 -8.44 19.11 -8.78
N THR A 140 -7.36 19.88 -8.55
CA THR A 140 -7.07 21.12 -9.30
C THR A 140 -6.22 20.96 -10.54
N LEU A 141 -5.55 19.81 -10.78
CA LEU A 141 -4.73 19.60 -11.98
C LEU A 141 -5.32 18.58 -12.97
N LEU A 142 -6.35 17.81 -12.59
CA LEU A 142 -6.92 16.75 -13.43
C LEU A 142 -8.44 16.85 -13.64
N SER A 143 -9.13 17.91 -13.21
CA SER A 143 -10.51 18.14 -13.70
C SER A 143 -10.54 18.52 -15.20
N THR A 144 -9.36 18.75 -15.77
CA THR A 144 -9.08 19.01 -17.18
C THR A 144 -8.42 17.81 -17.89
N THR A 145 -8.57 16.57 -17.42
CA THR A 145 -8.14 15.45 -18.28
C THR A 145 -9.12 15.32 -19.43
N PRO A 146 -8.69 15.50 -20.70
CA PRO A 146 -9.50 15.08 -21.82
C PRO A 146 -9.83 13.60 -21.64
N ALA A 147 -11.01 13.19 -22.11
CA ALA A 147 -11.34 11.77 -22.24
C ALA A 147 -10.11 11.04 -22.80
N LEU A 148 -9.67 9.98 -22.12
CA LEU A 148 -8.54 9.18 -22.60
C LEU A 148 -8.76 8.83 -24.05
N THR A 149 -7.73 9.04 -24.87
CA THR A 149 -7.76 8.53 -26.23
C THR A 149 -7.87 7.00 -26.17
N GLU A 150 -8.59 6.42 -27.12
CA GLU A 150 -8.72 4.96 -27.22
C GLU A 150 -7.34 4.28 -27.26
N GLU A 151 -6.37 4.91 -27.92
CA GLU A 151 -4.97 4.48 -27.96
C GLU A 151 -4.35 4.38 -26.56
N ARG A 152 -4.50 5.42 -25.73
CA ARG A 152 -3.93 5.42 -24.38
C ARG A 152 -4.63 4.42 -23.46
N ALA A 153 -5.95 4.25 -23.62
CA ALA A 153 -6.68 3.23 -22.90
C ALA A 153 -6.20 1.83 -23.27
N GLN A 154 -5.96 1.56 -24.56
CA GLN A 154 -5.42 0.29 -25.03
C GLN A 154 -4.03 0.01 -24.45
N GLU A 155 -3.12 0.98 -24.48
CA GLU A 155 -1.78 0.84 -23.87
C GLU A 155 -1.84 0.47 -22.38
N VAL A 156 -2.75 1.09 -21.63
CA VAL A 156 -2.95 0.80 -20.21
C VAL A 156 -3.49 -0.62 -20.01
N MET A 157 -4.47 -1.03 -20.83
CA MET A 157 -5.03 -2.37 -20.80
C MET A 157 -4.00 -3.45 -21.13
N ASP A 158 -3.11 -3.19 -22.09
CA ASP A 158 -2.02 -4.10 -22.45
C ASP A 158 -1.03 -4.27 -21.27
N LYS A 159 -0.64 -3.15 -20.63
CA LYS A 159 0.21 -3.19 -19.42
C LYS A 159 -0.45 -3.93 -18.26
N ILE A 160 -1.76 -3.74 -18.05
CA ILE A 160 -2.52 -4.51 -17.06
C ILE A 160 -2.43 -6.01 -17.38
N GLY A 161 -2.66 -6.39 -18.63
CA GLY A 161 -2.57 -7.78 -19.10
C GLY A 161 -1.21 -8.42 -18.79
N VAL A 162 -0.11 -7.69 -19.02
CA VAL A 162 1.25 -8.15 -18.70
C VAL A 162 1.42 -8.39 -17.20
N GLN A 163 1.04 -7.44 -16.34
CA GLN A 163 1.17 -7.61 -14.89
C GLN A 163 0.34 -8.80 -14.37
N LEU A 164 -0.84 -9.04 -14.94
CA LEU A 164 -1.68 -10.18 -14.58
C LEU A 164 -1.09 -11.51 -15.03
N ALA A 165 -0.52 -11.55 -16.24
CA ALA A 165 0.16 -12.73 -16.73
C ALA A 165 1.35 -13.10 -15.82
N GLU A 166 2.19 -12.12 -15.46
CA GLU A 166 3.32 -12.33 -14.54
C GLU A 166 2.88 -12.84 -13.17
N MET A 167 1.81 -12.27 -12.61
CA MET A 167 1.24 -12.69 -11.33
C MET A 167 0.74 -14.14 -11.38
N HIS A 168 0.02 -14.53 -12.43
CA HIS A 168 -0.45 -15.90 -12.58
C HIS A 168 0.70 -16.88 -12.88
N CYS A 169 1.74 -16.45 -13.61
CA CYS A 169 2.96 -17.25 -13.79
C CYS A 169 3.72 -17.47 -12.46
N ALA A 170 3.59 -16.54 -11.52
CA ALA A 170 4.10 -16.70 -10.16
C ALA A 170 3.23 -17.63 -9.29
N ASP A 171 2.12 -18.17 -9.84
CA ASP A 171 1.13 -18.99 -9.14
C ASP A 171 0.57 -18.23 -7.91
N VAL A 172 0.19 -16.97 -8.18
CA VAL A 172 -0.54 -16.09 -7.25
C VAL A 172 -1.84 -15.67 -7.90
N ILE A 173 -2.95 -15.81 -7.18
CA ILE A 173 -4.26 -15.29 -7.60
C ILE A 173 -4.62 -14.16 -6.64
N HIS A 174 -4.93 -12.97 -7.18
CA HIS A 174 -5.21 -11.79 -6.36
C HIS A 174 -6.48 -11.92 -5.49
N GLY A 175 -7.50 -12.62 -5.97
CA GLY A 175 -8.75 -12.87 -5.26
C GLY A 175 -9.77 -11.71 -5.22
N ASP A 176 -9.36 -10.50 -5.59
CA ASP A 176 -10.23 -9.30 -5.65
C ASP A 176 -9.72 -8.31 -6.70
N LEU A 177 -9.62 -8.76 -7.94
CA LEU A 177 -9.04 -7.95 -8.99
C LEU A 177 -10.07 -6.98 -9.57
N THR A 178 -9.99 -5.72 -9.15
CA THR A 178 -10.85 -4.61 -9.64
C THR A 178 -9.99 -3.46 -10.17
N THR A 179 -10.56 -2.58 -10.99
CA THR A 179 -9.86 -1.37 -11.49
C THR A 179 -9.50 -0.37 -10.38
N SER A 180 -10.10 -0.50 -9.19
CA SER A 180 -9.73 0.25 -7.98
C SER A 180 -8.51 -0.34 -7.26
N ASN A 181 -8.19 -1.61 -7.50
CA ASN A 181 -7.02 -2.29 -6.94
C ASN A 181 -5.81 -2.24 -7.88
N MET A 182 -5.82 -1.28 -8.80
CA MET A 182 -4.74 -1.00 -9.75
C MET A 182 -4.45 0.50 -9.77
N MET A 183 -3.16 0.85 -9.69
CA MET A 183 -2.68 2.23 -9.73
C MET A 183 -1.78 2.42 -10.95
N LEU A 184 -1.95 3.52 -11.67
CA LEU A 184 -0.99 3.99 -12.68
C LEU A 184 0.02 4.91 -11.99
N ARG A 185 1.26 4.47 -11.87
CA ARG A 185 2.34 5.21 -11.21
C ARG A 185 2.78 6.41 -12.05
N ASP A 186 2.91 7.59 -11.45
CA ASP A 186 3.22 8.83 -12.18
C ASP A 186 4.63 8.82 -12.80
N LEU A 187 5.60 8.23 -12.10
CA LEU A 187 7.02 8.29 -12.46
C LEU A 187 7.37 7.60 -13.78
N ASP A 188 6.77 6.44 -14.03
CA ASP A 188 7.11 5.55 -15.13
C ASP A 188 5.88 5.03 -15.90
N THR A 189 4.68 5.43 -15.50
CA THR A 189 3.41 4.96 -16.05
C THR A 189 3.26 3.44 -15.98
N SER A 190 3.90 2.80 -14.99
CA SER A 190 3.73 1.39 -14.69
C SER A 190 2.40 1.12 -13.98
N ILE A 191 1.84 -0.06 -14.20
CA ILE A 191 0.66 -0.53 -13.49
C ILE A 191 1.10 -1.24 -12.23
N VAL A 192 0.66 -0.75 -11.08
CA VAL A 192 0.94 -1.34 -9.77
C VAL A 192 -0.33 -1.99 -9.24
N LEU A 193 -0.26 -3.29 -8.93
CA LEU A 193 -1.36 -4.02 -8.30
C LEU A 193 -1.34 -3.80 -6.79
N ILE A 194 -2.48 -3.49 -6.18
CA ILE A 194 -2.61 -3.18 -4.74
C ILE A 194 -3.71 -4.03 -4.08
N ASP A 195 -3.67 -4.16 -2.75
CA ASP A 195 -4.63 -4.91 -1.93
C ASP A 195 -4.69 -6.43 -2.19
N PHE A 196 -3.65 -7.15 -1.77
CA PHE A 196 -3.61 -8.62 -1.79
C PHE A 196 -4.34 -9.28 -0.60
N GLY A 197 -5.33 -8.60 0.00
CA GLY A 197 -6.00 -9.03 1.22
C GLY A 197 -6.83 -10.32 1.10
N LEU A 198 -7.06 -10.80 -0.12
CA LEU A 198 -7.76 -12.04 -0.48
C LEU A 198 -6.91 -12.95 -1.38
N ALA A 199 -5.62 -12.65 -1.53
CA ALA A 199 -4.75 -13.39 -2.42
C ALA A 199 -4.42 -14.78 -1.88
N GLY A 200 -4.31 -15.75 -2.79
CA GLY A 200 -4.05 -17.17 -2.53
C GLY A 200 -3.21 -17.82 -3.60
#